data_AF-A0A452U577-F1
#
_entry.id   AF-A0A452U577-F1
#
_cell.length_a   1.000
_cell.length_b   1.000
_cell.length_c   1.000
_cell.angle_alpha   90.00
_cell.angle_beta   90.00
_cell.angle_gamma   90.00
#
_symmetry.space_group_name_H-M   'P 1'
#
loop_
_entity.id
_entity.type
_entity.pdbx_description
1 polymer ?
#
loop_
_entity_poly.entity_id
_entity_poly.type
_entity_poly.pdbx_seq_one_letter_code
_entity_poly.pdbx_strand_id
1 'polypeptide(L)'
;MVAEKETLSLHKCPDKMPKRTKLLAQQPLPVHQPHSLVSEGFTVKAMMKNSVVRGPPAAGAFKERPTKPTAFRKFYERGDFPIALEHDSKGNKIAWKHVSAAVAVIRARLEADLHAETITAPTFFLTKG
;
A
#
# COMPACT_ATOMS: atom_id res chain seq x y z
N MET A 1 8.72 -83.20 -74.79
CA MET A 1 7.79 -83.42 -73.66
C MET A 1 7.88 -82.18 -72.80
N VAL A 2 6.86 -81.31 -72.87
CA VAL A 2 5.81 -81.16 -71.83
C VAL A 2 6.45 -80.51 -70.59
N ALA A 3 6.38 -79.18 -70.46
CA ALA A 3 5.28 -78.38 -69.93
C ALA A 3 5.35 -78.21 -68.40
N GLU A 4 4.77 -77.10 -67.97
CA GLU A 4 4.34 -76.74 -66.60
C GLU A 4 5.39 -76.01 -65.74
N LYS A 5 5.10 -74.91 -65.02
CA LYS A 5 3.90 -74.08 -64.80
C LYS A 5 4.41 -72.79 -64.10
N GLU A 6 4.00 -71.59 -64.50
CA GLU A 6 3.02 -70.72 -63.81
C GLU A 6 3.45 -70.31 -62.38
N THR A 7 3.38 -69.06 -61.89
CA THR A 7 2.79 -67.79 -62.35
C THR A 7 3.23 -66.68 -61.40
N LEU A 8 3.63 -65.53 -61.93
CA LEU A 8 3.50 -64.23 -61.26
C LEU A 8 2.01 -63.91 -61.12
N SER A 9 1.54 -63.51 -59.93
CA SER A 9 0.31 -62.73 -59.85
C SER A 9 0.25 -61.91 -58.56
N LEU A 10 0.47 -60.61 -58.77
CA LEU A 10 0.16 -59.51 -57.87
C LEU A 10 -1.24 -59.67 -57.27
N HIS A 11 -1.33 -59.59 -55.94
CA HIS A 11 -2.63 -59.57 -55.27
C HIS A 11 -3.43 -58.31 -55.65
N LYS A 12 -4.46 -58.55 -56.47
CA LYS A 12 -5.81 -57.94 -56.49
C LYS A 12 -5.96 -56.51 -55.94
N CYS A 13 -6.12 -55.53 -56.83
CA CYS A 13 -6.62 -54.20 -56.51
C CYS A 13 -8.10 -54.24 -56.09
N PRO A 14 -8.51 -53.55 -55.02
CA PRO A 14 -9.92 -53.25 -54.78
C PRO A 14 -10.35 -52.05 -55.64
N ASP A 15 -11.33 -52.32 -56.49
CA ASP A 15 -12.06 -51.41 -57.36
C ASP A 15 -13.12 -50.66 -56.53
N LYS A 16 -12.91 -49.35 -56.33
CA LYS A 16 -13.95 -48.31 -56.06
C LYS A 16 -13.29 -46.95 -55.83
N MET A 17 -13.47 -46.04 -56.79
CA MET A 17 -13.09 -44.63 -56.69
C MET A 17 -13.94 -43.88 -55.64
N PRO A 18 -13.34 -43.06 -54.76
CA PRO A 18 -14.11 -42.11 -53.94
C PRO A 18 -14.75 -41.05 -54.83
N LYS A 19 -16.06 -40.84 -54.65
CA LYS A 19 -16.82 -39.77 -55.32
C LYS A 19 -16.19 -38.42 -55.00
N ARG A 20 -15.99 -37.59 -56.02
CA ARG A 20 -15.45 -36.22 -55.95
C ARG A 20 -16.35 -35.33 -55.08
N THR A 21 -16.07 -35.28 -53.79
CA THR A 21 -16.62 -34.27 -52.88
C THR A 21 -16.15 -32.91 -53.39
N LYS A 22 -17.08 -32.00 -53.70
CA LYS A 22 -16.73 -30.62 -54.03
C LYS A 22 -15.91 -30.06 -52.86
N LEU A 23 -14.70 -29.59 -53.15
CA LEU A 23 -13.91 -28.81 -52.21
C LEU A 23 -14.73 -27.57 -51.86
N LEU A 24 -15.31 -27.57 -50.66
CA LEU A 24 -15.80 -26.36 -50.02
C LEU A 24 -14.61 -25.39 -49.98
N ALA A 25 -14.82 -24.14 -50.39
CA ALA A 25 -13.80 -23.10 -50.29
C ALA A 25 -13.20 -23.13 -48.87
N GLN A 26 -11.88 -23.25 -48.80
CA GLN A 26 -11.15 -23.25 -47.53
C GLN A 26 -11.52 -21.97 -46.77
N GLN A 27 -12.17 -22.12 -45.62
CA GLN A 27 -12.29 -21.02 -44.67
C GLN A 27 -10.86 -20.60 -44.28
N PRO A 28 -10.51 -19.30 -44.30
CA PRO A 28 -9.19 -18.85 -43.89
C PRO A 28 -8.91 -19.34 -42.47
N LEU A 29 -7.80 -20.06 -42.28
CA LEU A 29 -7.35 -20.50 -40.97
C LEU A 29 -7.15 -19.27 -40.07
N PRO A 30 -7.42 -19.34 -38.76
CA PRO A 30 -7.12 -18.26 -37.84
C PRO A 30 -5.64 -17.90 -37.96
N VAL A 31 -5.36 -16.66 -38.38
CA VAL A 31 -4.01 -16.11 -38.41
C VAL A 31 -3.46 -16.24 -37.00
N HIS A 32 -2.40 -17.05 -36.82
CA HIS A 32 -1.73 -17.24 -35.53
C HIS A 32 -1.17 -15.88 -35.08
N GLN A 33 -1.94 -15.18 -34.24
CA GLN A 33 -1.48 -13.97 -33.56
C GLN A 33 -0.20 -14.35 -32.82
N PRO A 34 0.95 -13.69 -33.06
CA PRO A 34 2.16 -14.00 -32.32
C PRO A 34 1.91 -13.68 -30.84
N HIS A 35 1.73 -14.71 -30.01
CA HIS A 35 1.64 -14.51 -28.56
C HIS A 35 2.95 -13.91 -28.07
N SER A 36 2.87 -12.73 -27.46
CA SER A 36 4.02 -12.08 -26.86
C SER A 36 4.52 -12.90 -25.67
N LEU A 37 5.83 -13.13 -25.63
CA LEU A 37 6.47 -13.87 -24.55
C LEU A 37 6.78 -12.90 -23.41
N VAL A 38 6.03 -13.00 -22.31
CA VAL A 38 6.32 -12.17 -21.12
C VAL A 38 7.57 -12.71 -20.43
N SER A 39 8.54 -11.84 -20.16
CA SER A 39 9.81 -12.20 -19.52
C SER A 39 10.15 -11.24 -18.37
N GLU A 40 10.95 -11.72 -17.43
CA GLU A 40 11.53 -10.88 -16.39
C GLU A 40 12.72 -10.08 -16.94
N GLY A 41 12.96 -8.92 -16.34
CA GLY A 41 14.10 -8.07 -16.67
C GLY A 41 15.44 -8.81 -16.52
N PHE A 42 16.44 -8.39 -17.30
CA PHE A 42 17.80 -8.93 -17.24
C PHE A 42 17.93 -10.43 -17.58
N THR A 43 16.95 -11.02 -18.26
CA THR A 43 17.01 -12.42 -18.74
C THR A 43 17.34 -12.51 -20.23
N VAL A 44 17.93 -13.62 -20.68
CA VAL A 44 18.17 -13.86 -22.13
C VAL A 44 16.85 -13.86 -22.93
N LYS A 45 15.76 -14.32 -22.31
CA LYS A 45 14.42 -14.30 -22.92
C LYS A 45 13.90 -12.88 -23.16
N ALA A 46 14.31 -11.90 -22.37
CA ALA A 46 14.00 -10.49 -22.58
C ALA A 46 14.66 -9.88 -23.82
N MET A 47 15.69 -10.54 -24.37
CA MET A 47 16.36 -10.12 -25.60
C MET A 47 15.77 -10.80 -26.85
N MET A 48 14.83 -11.74 -26.69
CA MET A 48 14.23 -12.47 -27.81
C MET A 48 13.21 -11.60 -28.55
N LYS A 49 13.12 -11.79 -29.88
CA LYS A 49 12.03 -11.23 -30.68
C LYS A 49 10.68 -11.68 -30.12
N ASN A 50 9.73 -10.75 -30.07
CA ASN A 50 8.38 -10.96 -29.53
C ASN A 50 8.31 -11.12 -28.00
N SER A 51 9.37 -10.78 -27.26
CA SER A 51 9.33 -10.73 -25.80
C SER A 51 8.89 -9.36 -25.27
N VAL A 52 8.15 -9.34 -24.17
CA VAL A 52 7.76 -8.14 -23.42
C VAL A 52 8.28 -8.27 -22.00
N VAL A 53 9.05 -7.29 -21.55
CA VAL A 53 9.65 -7.29 -20.22
C VAL A 53 8.65 -6.75 -19.19
N ARG A 54 8.49 -7.46 -18.07
CA ARG A 54 7.71 -6.95 -16.95
C ARG A 54 8.39 -5.70 -16.36
N GLY A 55 7.59 -4.67 -16.12
CA GLY A 55 8.07 -3.47 -15.43
C GLY A 55 8.52 -3.78 -13.99
N PRO A 56 9.30 -2.88 -13.38
CA PRO A 56 9.75 -3.05 -11.99
C PRO A 56 8.55 -3.18 -11.03
N PRO A 57 8.70 -3.91 -9.93
CA PRO A 57 7.64 -4.07 -8.95
C PRO A 57 7.24 -2.71 -8.38
N ALA A 58 5.96 -2.54 -8.06
CA ALA A 58 5.48 -1.32 -7.46
C ALA A 58 6.17 -1.09 -6.10
N ALA A 59 6.92 0.00 -6.00
CA ALA A 59 7.68 0.35 -4.79
C ALA A 59 6.81 0.52 -3.53
N GLY A 60 5.50 0.76 -3.71
CA GLY A 60 4.56 0.89 -2.60
C GLY A 60 4.75 2.15 -1.76
N ALA A 61 5.36 3.21 -2.32
CA ALA A 61 5.64 4.45 -1.60
C ALA A 61 4.39 5.10 -0.97
N PHE A 62 3.24 4.98 -1.64
CA PHE A 62 1.94 5.51 -1.18
C PHE A 62 1.07 4.47 -0.48
N LYS A 63 1.54 3.23 -0.31
CA LYS A 63 0.80 2.24 0.46
C LYS A 63 0.88 2.64 1.93
N GLU A 64 -0.28 2.72 2.58
CA GLU A 64 -0.34 2.96 4.01
C GLU A 64 0.48 1.89 4.75
N ARG A 65 1.32 2.34 5.69
CA ARG A 65 2.11 1.45 6.52
C ARG A 65 1.39 1.22 7.84
N PRO A 66 1.32 -0.01 8.35
CA PRO A 66 0.74 -0.26 9.67
C PRO A 66 1.51 0.54 10.72
N THR A 67 0.79 1.26 11.58
CA THR A 67 1.38 2.07 12.64
C THR A 67 1.77 1.19 13.83
N LYS A 68 2.99 1.41 14.36
CA LYS A 68 3.44 0.74 15.59
C LYS A 68 2.73 1.37 16.81
N PRO A 69 2.58 0.63 17.92
CA PRO A 69 2.13 1.21 19.18
C PRO A 69 3.01 2.40 19.56
N THR A 70 2.40 3.56 19.81
CA THR A 70 3.13 4.78 20.14
C THR A 70 3.48 4.84 21.61
N ALA A 71 4.62 5.45 21.95
CA ALA A 71 4.97 5.71 23.34
C ALA A 71 3.92 6.64 24.00
N PHE A 72 3.35 7.58 23.24
CA PHE A 72 2.25 8.44 23.69
C PHE A 72 1.10 7.63 24.27
N ARG A 73 0.66 6.56 23.58
CA ARG A 73 -0.43 5.70 24.08
C ARG A 73 -0.07 5.04 25.41
N LYS A 74 1.16 4.54 25.55
CA LYS A 74 1.66 3.94 26.80
C LYS A 74 1.73 4.94 27.97
N PHE A 75 2.15 6.17 27.70
CA PHE A 75 2.25 7.23 28.71
C PHE A 75 0.87 7.78 29.08
N TYR A 76 -0.05 7.86 28.12
CA TYR A 76 -1.43 8.28 28.34
C TYR A 76 -2.19 7.28 29.22
N GLU A 77 -2.13 5.98 28.90
CA GLU A 77 -2.79 4.92 29.66
C GLU A 77 -2.25 4.80 31.09
N ARG A 78 -0.95 5.12 31.31
CA ARG A 78 -0.35 5.18 32.65
C ARG A 78 -0.67 6.46 33.43
N GLY A 79 -1.12 7.53 32.77
CA GLY A 79 -1.38 8.82 33.41
C GLY A 79 -0.13 9.68 33.68
N ASP A 80 0.94 9.49 32.90
CA ASP A 80 2.20 10.25 33.06
C ASP A 80 2.08 11.70 32.54
N PHE A 81 1.17 11.92 31.60
CA PHE A 81 0.94 13.26 31.05
C PHE A 81 -0.03 14.06 31.91
N PRO A 82 0.25 15.37 32.14
CA PRO A 82 -0.65 16.27 32.85
C PRO A 82 -1.81 16.75 31.95
N ILE A 83 -2.43 15.83 31.23
CA ILE A 83 -3.48 16.08 30.24
C ILE A 83 -4.67 15.18 30.57
N ALA A 84 -5.87 15.74 30.62
CA ALA A 84 -7.11 15.01 30.77
C ALA A 84 -8.13 15.41 29.71
N LEU A 85 -8.99 14.47 29.34
CA LEU A 85 -10.16 14.75 28.51
C LEU A 85 -11.30 15.24 29.41
N GLU A 86 -11.78 16.46 29.16
CA GLU A 86 -12.96 17.04 29.79
C GLU A 86 -14.17 16.77 28.89
N HIS A 87 -15.20 16.14 29.45
CA HIS A 87 -16.46 15.89 28.77
C HIS A 87 -17.48 16.95 29.17
N ASP A 88 -17.66 17.97 28.34
CA ASP A 88 -18.74 18.96 28.48
C ASP A 88 -19.87 18.66 27.47
N SER A 89 -21.08 19.10 27.78
CA SER A 89 -22.27 18.96 26.92
C SER A 89 -22.10 19.66 25.56
N LYS A 90 -21.18 20.63 25.48
CA LYS A 90 -20.82 21.39 24.27
C LYS A 90 -19.72 20.72 23.44
N GLY A 91 -19.12 19.63 23.93
CA GLY A 91 -18.05 18.89 23.27
C GLY A 91 -16.88 18.54 24.19
N ASN A 92 -15.98 17.72 23.68
CA ASN A 92 -14.79 17.29 24.41
C ASN A 92 -13.71 18.37 24.37
N LYS A 93 -13.26 18.83 25.53
CA LYS A 93 -12.16 19.79 25.69
C LYS A 93 -10.97 19.09 26.34
N ILE A 94 -9.78 19.65 26.16
CA ILE A 94 -8.58 19.17 26.85
C ILE A 94 -8.39 20.03 28.09
N ALA A 95 -8.42 19.39 29.26
CA ALA A 95 -8.05 20.01 30.51
C ALA A 95 -6.55 19.77 30.76
N TRP A 96 -5.82 20.87 30.95
CA TRP A 96 -4.43 20.82 31.38
C TRP A 96 -4.40 20.73 32.90
N LYS A 97 -4.00 19.55 33.43
CA LYS A 97 -3.72 19.44 34.85
C LYS A 97 -2.44 20.22 35.13
N HIS A 98 -2.40 20.96 36.23
CA HIS A 98 -1.33 21.93 36.49
C HIS A 98 0.06 21.34 36.22
N VAL A 99 0.78 21.98 35.29
CA VAL A 99 2.21 21.79 35.07
C VAL A 99 2.86 21.88 36.44
N SER A 100 3.54 20.80 36.84
CA SER A 100 4.12 20.48 38.17
C SER A 100 3.86 21.46 39.32
N ALA A 101 3.57 20.94 40.52
CA ALA A 101 3.43 21.74 41.73
C ALA A 101 4.54 22.80 41.92
N ALA A 102 5.76 22.55 41.42
CA ALA A 102 6.84 23.52 41.37
C ALA A 102 6.52 24.78 40.54
N VAL A 103 5.94 24.65 39.34
CA VAL A 103 5.53 25.82 38.52
C VAL A 103 4.39 26.57 39.19
N ALA A 104 3.45 25.87 39.83
CA ALA A 104 2.38 26.50 40.60
C ALA A 104 2.92 27.28 41.81
N VAL A 105 3.90 26.73 42.53
CA VAL A 105 4.56 27.38 43.67
C VAL A 105 5.36 28.61 43.24
N ILE A 106 6.13 28.51 42.16
CA ILE A 106 6.91 29.63 41.62
C ILE A 106 5.97 30.78 41.21
N ARG A 107 4.88 30.45 40.50
CA ARG A 107 3.87 31.44 40.11
C ARG A 107 3.21 32.10 41.33
N ALA A 108 2.78 31.30 42.31
CA ALA A 108 2.17 31.82 43.53
C ALA A 108 3.13 32.71 44.32
N ARG A 109 4.42 32.38 44.33
CA ARG A 109 5.45 33.19 44.99
C ARG A 109 5.67 34.52 44.27
N LEU A 110 5.79 34.49 42.94
CA LEU A 110 5.94 35.70 42.13
C LEU A 110 4.73 36.64 42.28
N GLU A 111 3.51 36.08 42.27
CA GLU A 111 2.27 36.84 42.46
C GLU A 111 2.19 37.44 43.87
N ALA A 112 2.61 36.71 44.91
CA ALA A 112 2.67 37.24 46.28
C ALA A 112 3.69 38.37 46.43
N ASP A 113 4.87 38.24 45.81
CA ASP A 113 5.91 39.28 45.85
C ASP A 113 5.44 40.56 45.10
N LEU A 114 4.71 40.44 43.98
CA LEU A 114 4.12 41.58 43.27
C LEU A 114 3.05 42.34 44.09
N HIS A 115 2.23 41.62 44.86
CA HIS A 115 1.23 42.24 45.73
C HIS A 115 1.86 42.91 46.96
N ALA A 116 2.98 42.37 47.47
CA ALA A 116 3.71 42.96 48.59
C ALA A 116 4.32 44.33 48.22
N GLU A 117 4.78 44.49 46.98
CA GLU A 117 5.27 45.78 46.47
C GLU A 117 4.14 46.82 46.29
N THR A 118 2.91 46.38 46.04
CA THR A 118 1.75 47.28 45.83
C THR A 118 1.19 47.84 47.15
N ILE A 119 1.31 47.12 48.27
CA ILE A 119 0.77 47.52 49.58
C ILE A 119 1.76 48.42 50.36
N THR A 120 3.02 48.49 49.96
CA THR A 120 4.07 49.29 50.63
C THR A 120 4.33 50.62 49.91
N ALA A 121 3.33 51.23 49.28
CA ALA A 121 3.43 52.64 48.89
C ALA A 121 3.07 53.50 50.11
N PRO A 122 4.01 54.22 50.75
CA PRO A 122 3.66 55.10 51.86
C PRO A 122 2.75 56.20 51.31
N THR A 123 1.50 56.20 51.77
CA THR A 123 0.59 57.30 51.55
C THR A 123 1.12 58.50 52.34
N PHE A 124 1.98 59.30 51.71
CA PHE A 124 2.44 60.58 52.23
C PHE A 124 1.25 61.56 52.23
N PHE A 125 0.39 61.46 53.23
CA PHE A 125 -0.47 62.57 53.62
C PHE A 125 0.38 63.55 54.43
N LEU A 126 0.94 64.57 53.76
CA LEU A 126 1.46 65.74 54.45
C LEU A 126 0.29 66.71 54.67
N THR A 127 -0.03 66.89 55.95
CA THR A 127 -1.06 67.77 56.47
C THR A 127 -0.74 69.24 56.19
N LYS A 128 -1.78 70.00 55.82
CA LYS A 128 -1.76 71.46 55.73
C LYS A 128 -1.18 72.10 56.99
N GLY A 129 -0.28 73.07 56.80
CA GLY A 129 0.09 74.12 57.74
C GLY A 129 0.05 75.45 56.99
#